data_AF-A0A9D6IIS9-F1
#
_entry.id   AF-A0A9D6IIS9-F1
#
_cell.length_a   1.000
_cell.length_b   1.000
_cell.length_c   1.000
_cell.angle_alpha   90.00
_cell.angle_beta   90.00
_cell.angle_gamma   90.00
#
_symmetry.space_group_name_H-M   'P 1'
#
loop_
_entity.id
_entity.type
_entity.pdbx_description
1 polymer ?
#
loop_
_entity_poly.entity_id
_entity_poly.type
_entity_poly.pdbx_seq_one_letter_code
_entity_poly.pdbx_strand_id
1 'polypeptide(L)'
;MDADRMTLDNAVNAVYRALDQRGALGSLPSDQRLAVYEEMSKRFPGLDWSTFLGILDIVAALRRSAYELADQARETGRSSAEVARELAGRFPGLDHDVLDRAVGNGFFESR
;
A
#
# COMPACT_ATOMS: atom_id res chain seq x y z
N MET A 1 11.67 -20.81 -6.93
CA MET A 1 10.27 -20.60 -7.35
C MET A 1 9.92 -19.17 -6.95
N ASP A 2 10.45 -18.17 -7.66
CA ASP A 2 10.53 -16.79 -7.12
C ASP A 2 10.01 -15.71 -8.08
N ALA A 3 9.72 -16.08 -9.33
CA ALA A 3 9.20 -15.13 -10.33
C ALA A 3 7.78 -14.64 -9.99
N ASP A 4 6.95 -15.50 -9.41
CA ASP A 4 5.56 -15.19 -9.06
C ASP A 4 5.47 -14.18 -7.90
N ARG A 5 6.27 -14.40 -6.85
CA ARG A 5 6.33 -13.53 -5.67
C ARG A 5 6.92 -12.16 -5.99
N MET A 6 8.00 -12.12 -6.77
CA MET A 6 8.61 -10.88 -7.22
C MET A 6 7.65 -10.07 -8.11
N THR A 7 6.79 -10.74 -8.89
CA THR A 7 5.76 -10.08 -9.70
C THR A 7 4.65 -9.49 -8.82
N LEU A 8 4.23 -10.21 -7.78
CA LEU A 8 3.21 -9.76 -6.83
C LEU A 8 3.70 -8.54 -6.02
N ASP A 9 4.89 -8.61 -5.44
CA ASP A 9 5.45 -7.49 -4.66
C ASP A 9 5.62 -6.23 -5.54
N ASN A 10 6.06 -6.39 -6.79
CA ASN A 10 6.13 -5.30 -7.76
C ASN A 10 4.76 -4.73 -8.14
N ALA A 11 3.75 -5.59 -8.30
CA ALA A 11 2.38 -5.17 -8.58
C ALA A 11 1.78 -4.41 -7.39
N VAL A 12 1.98 -4.88 -6.15
CA VAL A 12 1.54 -4.19 -4.94
C VAL A 12 2.20 -2.82 -4.83
N ASN A 13 3.51 -2.73 -5.07
CA ASN A 13 4.23 -1.47 -5.04
C ASN A 13 3.72 -0.48 -6.10
N ALA A 14 3.47 -0.94 -7.31
CA ALA A 14 2.96 -0.09 -8.39
C ALA A 14 1.52 0.37 -8.16
N VAL A 15 0.67 -0.53 -7.65
CA VAL A 15 -0.72 -0.22 -7.28
C VAL A 15 -0.75 0.77 -6.13
N TYR A 16 0.06 0.57 -5.08
CA TYR A 16 0.19 1.54 -3.99
C TYR A 16 0.56 2.92 -4.52
N ARG A 17 1.63 3.02 -5.34
CA ARG A 17 2.09 4.29 -5.92
C ARG A 17 1.04 4.98 -6.79
N ALA A 18 0.29 4.22 -7.58
CA ALA A 18 -0.75 4.78 -8.44
C ALA A 18 -1.97 5.27 -7.66
N LEU A 19 -2.26 4.63 -6.53
CA LEU A 19 -3.43 4.93 -5.73
C LEU A 19 -3.15 5.96 -4.62
N ASP A 20 -1.90 6.05 -4.16
CA ASP A 20 -1.34 7.15 -3.37
C ASP A 20 -1.57 8.50 -4.07
N GLN A 21 -1.23 8.60 -5.37
CA GLN A 21 -1.48 9.81 -6.18
C GLN A 21 -2.95 10.24 -6.27
N ARG A 22 -3.90 9.35 -5.94
CA ARG A 22 -5.33 9.63 -6.04
C ARG A 22 -6.02 9.81 -4.69
N GLY A 23 -5.32 9.64 -3.56
CA GLY A 23 -5.88 9.72 -2.19
C GLY A 23 -6.97 8.69 -1.85
N ALA A 24 -7.44 7.91 -2.83
CA ALA A 24 -8.74 7.23 -2.81
C ALA A 24 -8.69 5.75 -2.43
N LEU A 25 -7.62 5.28 -1.78
CA LEU A 25 -7.41 3.84 -1.51
C LEU A 25 -8.46 3.16 -0.63
N GLY A 26 -9.18 3.90 0.22
CA GLY A 26 -10.14 3.29 1.15
C GLY A 26 -11.50 2.97 0.54
N SER A 27 -11.88 3.64 -0.56
CA SER A 27 -13.27 3.67 -1.03
C SER A 27 -13.40 3.84 -2.54
N LEU A 28 -12.50 3.26 -3.34
CA LEU A 28 -12.73 3.25 -4.79
C LEU A 28 -14.05 2.52 -5.07
N PRO A 29 -15.07 3.18 -5.64
CA PRO A 29 -16.27 2.50 -6.10
C PRO A 29 -15.89 1.50 -7.20
N SER A 30 -16.74 0.50 -7.43
CA SER A 30 -16.46 -0.62 -8.34
C SER A 30 -15.97 -0.18 -9.72
N ASP A 31 -16.53 0.89 -10.28
CA ASP A 31 -16.12 1.44 -11.58
C ASP A 31 -14.69 2.00 -11.58
N GLN A 32 -14.24 2.58 -10.47
CA GLN A 32 -12.87 3.07 -10.34
C GLN A 32 -11.87 1.93 -10.11
N ARG A 33 -12.28 0.86 -9.42
CA ARG A 33 -11.45 -0.35 -9.29
C ARG A 33 -11.20 -0.99 -10.64
N LEU A 34 -12.22 -1.05 -11.49
CA LEU A 34 -12.10 -1.57 -12.85
C LEU A 34 -11.12 -0.73 -13.69
N ALA A 35 -11.24 0.60 -13.67
CA ALA A 35 -10.32 1.47 -14.40
C ALA A 35 -8.86 1.31 -13.95
N VAL A 36 -8.63 1.16 -12.64
CA VAL A 36 -7.28 0.92 -12.10
C VAL A 36 -6.78 -0.46 -12.52
N TYR A 37 -7.62 -1.49 -12.48
CA TYR A 37 -7.26 -2.81 -12.98
C TYR A 37 -6.93 -2.83 -14.46
N GLU A 38 -7.70 -2.14 -15.30
CA GLU A 38 -7.42 -2.07 -16.74
C GLU A 38 -6.06 -1.43 -17.01
N GLU A 39 -5.71 -0.38 -16.27
CA GLU A 39 -4.38 0.24 -16.38
C GLU A 39 -3.27 -0.65 -15.81
N MET A 40 -3.53 -1.39 -14.74
CA MET A 40 -2.54 -2.28 -14.12
C MET A 40 -2.32 -3.55 -14.92
N SER A 41 -3.37 -4.15 -15.47
CA SER A 41 -3.28 -5.35 -16.31
C SER A 41 -2.53 -5.09 -17.62
N LYS A 42 -2.55 -3.85 -18.14
CA LYS A 42 -1.68 -3.42 -19.25
C LYS A 42 -0.19 -3.39 -18.88
N ARG A 43 0.13 -3.00 -17.65
CA ARG A 43 1.52 -2.86 -17.15
C ARG A 43 2.08 -4.17 -16.60
N PHE A 44 1.21 -5.03 -16.08
CA PHE A 44 1.52 -6.32 -15.49
C PHE A 44 0.75 -7.40 -16.26
N PRO A 45 1.24 -7.80 -17.45
CA PRO A 45 0.63 -8.88 -18.22
C PRO A 45 0.67 -10.16 -17.39
N GLY A 46 -0.50 -10.64 -16.96
CA GLY A 46 -0.66 -11.76 -16.03
C GLY A 46 -1.37 -11.40 -14.72
N LEU A 47 -1.59 -10.11 -14.43
CA LEU A 47 -2.42 -9.68 -13.31
C LEU A 47 -3.90 -9.94 -13.61
N ASP A 48 -4.48 -10.95 -12.97
CA ASP A 48 -5.91 -11.20 -13.03
C ASP A 48 -6.68 -10.37 -12.00
N TRP A 49 -8.00 -10.29 -12.18
CA TRP A 49 -8.89 -9.49 -11.33
C TRP A 49 -8.87 -9.91 -9.86
N SER A 50 -8.76 -11.22 -9.56
CA SER A 50 -8.75 -11.71 -8.19
C SER A 50 -7.46 -11.32 -7.46
N THR A 51 -6.32 -11.45 -8.14
CA THR A 51 -5.02 -10.97 -7.64
C THR A 51 -5.05 -9.46 -7.41
N PHE A 52 -5.62 -8.69 -8.36
CA PHE A 52 -5.77 -7.25 -8.21
C PHE A 52 -6.60 -6.85 -6.97
N LEU A 53 -7.74 -7.51 -6.73
CA LEU A 53 -8.54 -7.27 -5.54
C LEU A 53 -7.77 -7.59 -4.25
N GLY A 54 -7.02 -8.69 -4.23
CA GLY A 54 -6.14 -9.03 -3.10
C GLY A 54 -5.08 -7.96 -2.83
N ILE A 55 -4.50 -7.37 -3.90
CA ILE A 55 -3.57 -6.24 -3.77
C ILE A 55 -4.27 -5.03 -3.15
N LEU A 56 -5.49 -4.69 -3.58
CA LEU A 56 -6.25 -3.57 -3.00
C LEU A 56 -6.49 -3.76 -1.51
N ASP A 57 -6.81 -4.99 -1.08
CA ASP A 57 -7.02 -5.31 0.34
C ASP A 57 -5.72 -5.16 1.15
N ILE A 58 -4.59 -5.61 0.63
CA ILE A 58 -3.27 -5.43 1.26
C ILE A 58 -2.96 -3.94 1.40
N VAL A 59 -3.18 -3.14 0.36
CA VAL A 59 -2.92 -1.70 0.39
C VAL A 59 -3.85 -0.98 1.38
N ALA A 60 -5.12 -1.34 1.44
CA ALA A 60 -6.05 -0.80 2.42
C ALA A 60 -5.63 -1.13 3.86
N ALA A 61 -5.19 -2.37 4.11
CA ALA A 61 -4.67 -2.81 5.39
C ALA A 61 -3.39 -2.08 5.78
N LEU A 62 -2.48 -1.86 4.82
CA LEU A 62 -1.25 -1.09 5.02
C LEU A 62 -1.56 0.34 5.45
N ARG A 63 -2.45 1.05 4.75
CA ARG A 63 -2.84 2.42 5.12
C ARG A 63 -3.45 2.46 6.50
N ARG A 64 -4.39 1.56 6.80
CA ARG A 64 -5.03 1.51 8.13
C ARG A 64 -4.00 1.32 9.23
N SER A 65 -3.06 0.39 9.03
CA SER A 65 -1.97 0.14 9.99
C SER A 65 -1.06 1.35 10.11
N ALA A 66 -0.74 2.03 9.00
CA ALA A 66 0.09 3.21 9.01
C ALA A 66 -0.56 4.38 9.76
N TYR A 67 -1.87 4.59 9.59
CA TYR A 67 -2.63 5.60 10.35
C TYR A 67 -2.71 5.26 11.83
N GLU A 68 -3.05 4.01 12.18
CA GLU A 68 -3.10 3.55 13.57
C GLU A 68 -1.76 3.75 14.27
N LEU A 69 -0.66 3.37 13.61
CA LEU A 69 0.68 3.52 14.17
C LEU A 69 1.14 4.97 14.20
N ALA A 70 0.76 5.79 13.21
CA ALA A 70 1.04 7.22 13.23
C ALA A 70 0.32 7.92 14.38
N ASP A 71 -0.94 7.56 14.64
CA ASP A 71 -1.74 8.08 15.76
C ASP A 71 -1.10 7.71 17.11
N GLN A 72 -0.82 6.42 17.32
CA GLN A 72 -0.12 5.93 18.51
C GLN A 72 1.25 6.58 18.69
N ALA A 73 2.00 6.77 17.60
CA ALA A 73 3.31 7.40 17.64
C ALA A 73 3.25 8.88 18.02
N ARG A 74 2.20 9.61 17.61
CA ARG A 74 1.96 10.99 18.06
C ARG A 74 1.67 11.05 19.56
N GLU A 75 0.92 10.10 20.08
CA GLU A 75 0.61 10.02 21.52
C GLU A 75 1.82 9.63 22.37
N THR A 76 2.69 8.77 21.84
CA THR A 76 3.82 8.19 22.59
C THR A 76 5.18 8.81 22.27
N GLY A 77 5.23 9.74 21.31
CA GLY A 77 6.47 10.39 20.87
C GLY A 77 7.41 9.51 20.04
N ARG A 78 6.89 8.44 19.40
CA ARG A 78 7.70 7.55 18.55
C ARG A 78 8.08 8.23 17.23
N SER A 79 9.22 7.81 16.67
CA SER A 79 9.70 8.29 15.38
C SER A 79 9.05 7.57 14.20
N SER A 80 9.07 8.20 13.02
CA SER A 80 8.62 7.59 11.76
C SER A 80 9.39 6.30 11.44
N ALA A 81 10.69 6.24 11.76
CA ALA A 81 11.52 5.06 11.55
C ALA A 81 11.07 3.86 12.41
N GLU A 82 10.57 4.11 13.62
CA GLU A 82 10.01 3.05 14.46
C GLU A 82 8.68 2.54 13.93
N VAL A 83 7.84 3.43 13.39
CA VAL A 83 6.59 3.04 12.73
C VAL A 83 6.87 2.26 11.45
N ALA A 84 7.83 2.69 10.63
CA ALA A 84 8.20 1.99 9.40
C ALA A 84 8.72 0.57 9.68
N ARG A 85 9.52 0.39 10.74
CA ARG A 85 9.98 -0.94 11.19
C ARG A 85 8.83 -1.83 11.64
N GLU A 86 7.86 -1.26 12.37
CA GLU A 86 6.69 -2.02 12.81
C GLU A 86 5.80 -2.41 11.62
N LEU A 87 5.60 -1.51 10.66
CA LEU A 87 4.92 -1.82 9.41
C LEU A 87 5.66 -2.89 8.59
N ALA A 88 7.00 -2.84 8.53
CA ALA A 88 7.79 -3.88 7.86
C ALA A 88 7.57 -5.26 8.49
N GLY A 89 7.40 -5.32 9.82
CA GLY A 89 7.04 -6.56 10.52
C GLY A 89 5.63 -7.05 10.17
N ARG A 90 4.66 -6.15 9.99
CA ARG A 90 3.28 -6.47 9.58
C ARG A 90 3.17 -6.84 8.10
N PHE A 91 4.06 -6.31 7.26
CA PHE A 91 4.05 -6.47 5.80
C PHE A 91 5.46 -6.82 5.26
N PRO A 92 5.99 -8.02 5.57
CA PRO A 92 7.39 -8.38 5.29
C PRO A 92 7.73 -8.57 3.80
N GLY A 93 6.74 -8.53 2.90
CA GLY A 93 6.94 -8.59 1.45
C GLY A 93 6.98 -7.22 0.77
N LEU A 94 6.68 -6.14 1.49
CA LEU A 94 6.61 -4.81 0.88
C LEU A 94 7.97 -4.12 0.86
N ASP A 95 8.18 -3.35 -0.20
CA ASP A 95 9.40 -2.58 -0.35
C ASP A 95 9.47 -1.46 0.69
N HIS A 96 10.68 -1.19 1.18
CA HIS A 96 10.92 -0.15 2.17
C HIS A 96 10.44 1.23 1.71
N ASP A 97 10.50 1.56 0.42
CA ASP A 97 9.98 2.82 -0.12
C ASP A 97 8.46 2.94 0.05
N VAL A 98 7.73 1.83 -0.10
CA VAL A 98 6.26 1.81 0.04
C VAL A 98 5.87 1.94 1.51
N LEU A 99 6.60 1.26 2.39
CA LEU A 99 6.41 1.39 3.83
C LEU A 99 6.71 2.82 4.29
N ASP A 100 7.83 3.41 3.87
CA ASP A 100 8.21 4.77 4.24
C ASP A 100 7.21 5.81 3.76
N ARG A 101 6.68 5.68 2.53
CA ARG A 101 5.58 6.52 2.04
C ARG A 101 4.29 6.33 2.84
N ALA A 102 3.93 5.10 3.18
CA ALA A 102 2.76 4.84 3.99
C ALA A 102 2.85 5.52 5.35
N VAL A 103 4.03 5.47 5.98
CA VAL A 103 4.31 6.26 7.18
C VAL A 103 4.22 7.74 6.86
N GLY A 104 4.91 8.24 5.84
CA GLY A 104 4.92 9.65 5.44
C GLY A 104 3.52 10.25 5.33
N ASN A 105 2.62 9.57 4.63
CA ASN A 105 1.23 9.97 4.44
C ASN A 105 0.41 9.87 5.74
N GLY A 106 0.66 8.86 6.58
CA GLY A 106 -0.01 8.75 7.90
C GLY A 106 0.48 9.76 8.93
N PHE A 107 1.77 10.11 8.89
CA PHE A 107 2.47 10.87 9.91
C PHE A 107 2.48 12.37 9.65
N PHE A 108 2.61 12.81 8.37
CA PHE A 108 2.84 14.22 8.01
C PHE A 108 1.68 14.93 7.30
N GLU A 109 0.64 14.25 6.82
CA GLU A 109 -0.53 14.92 6.20
C GLU A 109 -1.50 15.58 7.21
N SER A 110 -1.26 15.54 8.52
CA SER A 110 -2.11 16.28 9.51
C SER A 110 -1.58 17.68 9.89
N ARG A 111 -0.93 18.41 8.97
CA ARG A 111 -0.62 19.83 9.20
C ARG A 111 -1.25 20.73 8.15
#